data_AF-A0A0M9EQ13-F1
#
_entry.id   AF-A0A0M9EQ13-F1
#
_cell.length_a   1.000
_cell.length_b   1.000
_cell.length_c   1.000
_cell.angle_alpha   90.00
_cell.angle_beta   90.00
_cell.angle_gamma   90.00
#
_symmetry.space_group_name_H-M   'P 1'
#
loop_
_entity.id
_entity.type
_entity.pdbx_description
1 polymer ?
#
loop_
_entity_poly.entity_id
_entity_poly.type
_entity_poly.pdbx_seq_one_letter_code
_entity_poly.pdbx_strand_id
1 'polypeptide(L)'
;MGEGRHSMEARDVQAHGKLASASRIQANCQASDLLFQWIKLGRTLMESPKNVQTRFCLCLQILGLTLLEEYHGGTADNLLSLGERDILSDLFDIDDKEYESLASLGRDDMNLGFHSSALIWILLEGVGGANADPQRKLIDSRYSTEQNQIIFGAAVNVRGPRSTVGVDILALHKALSQSRLCVGDQLPLSAVRDLLETCNKAIEQDWIVIDTVPVMAG
;
A
#
# COMPACT_ATOMS: atom_id res chain seq x y z
N MET A 1 -55.74 27.76 -2.75
CA MET A 1 -54.95 26.52 -2.55
C MET A 1 -53.85 26.53 -3.60
N GLY A 2 -52.58 26.77 -3.23
CA GLY A 2 -51.51 26.86 -4.24
C GLY A 2 -50.10 27.17 -3.74
N GLU A 3 -49.90 27.61 -2.50
CA GLU A 3 -48.59 28.12 -2.06
C GLU A 3 -47.71 27.08 -1.33
N GLY A 4 -48.22 25.86 -1.07
CA GLY A 4 -47.50 24.85 -0.28
C GLY A 4 -46.51 23.96 -1.04
N ARG A 5 -46.62 23.82 -2.37
CA ARG A 5 -45.78 22.88 -3.15
C ARG A 5 -44.44 23.48 -3.59
N HIS A 6 -44.42 24.76 -4.00
CA HIS A 6 -43.19 25.42 -4.47
C HIS A 6 -42.16 25.68 -3.36
N SER A 7 -42.58 25.82 -2.10
CA SER A 7 -41.66 26.04 -0.97
C SER A 7 -40.95 24.76 -0.51
N MET A 8 -41.56 23.59 -0.73
CA MET A 8 -40.99 22.29 -0.37
C MET A 8 -39.95 21.86 -1.41
N GLU A 9 -40.26 22.00 -2.71
CA GLU A 9 -39.33 21.70 -3.80
C GLU A 9 -38.07 22.59 -3.77
N ALA A 10 -38.21 23.88 -3.45
CA ALA A 10 -37.05 24.77 -3.34
C ALA A 10 -36.13 24.43 -2.15
N ARG A 11 -36.69 23.94 -1.04
CA ARG A 11 -35.92 23.49 0.13
C ARG A 11 -35.20 22.17 -0.15
N ASP A 12 -35.83 21.26 -0.87
CA ASP A 12 -35.21 19.99 -1.26
C ASP A 12 -34.08 20.19 -2.29
N VAL A 13 -34.28 21.07 -3.29
CA VAL A 13 -33.23 21.44 -4.25
C VAL A 13 -32.05 22.16 -3.57
N GLN A 14 -32.33 23.05 -2.61
CA GLN A 14 -31.27 23.75 -1.86
C GLN A 14 -30.54 22.83 -0.87
N ALA A 15 -31.24 21.87 -0.27
CA ALA A 15 -30.62 20.84 0.58
C ALA A 15 -29.76 19.88 -0.24
N HIS A 16 -30.24 19.43 -1.41
CA HIS A 16 -29.49 18.56 -2.32
C HIS A 16 -28.25 19.27 -2.89
N GLY A 17 -28.35 20.56 -3.24
CA GLY A 17 -27.20 21.36 -3.65
C GLY A 17 -26.15 21.52 -2.56
N LYS A 18 -26.57 21.72 -1.30
CA LYS A 18 -25.64 21.78 -0.15
C LYS A 18 -25.00 20.43 0.14
N LEU A 19 -25.75 19.34 0.12
CA LEU A 19 -25.24 17.96 0.28
C LEU A 19 -24.23 17.60 -0.82
N ALA A 20 -24.53 17.92 -2.07
CA ALA A 20 -23.61 17.70 -3.19
C ALA A 20 -22.32 18.53 -3.05
N SER A 21 -22.41 19.79 -2.62
CA SER A 21 -21.23 20.63 -2.38
C SER A 21 -20.37 20.13 -1.21
N ALA A 22 -20.99 19.67 -0.11
CA ALA A 22 -20.29 19.14 1.05
C ALA A 22 -19.60 17.80 0.75
N SER A 23 -20.28 16.91 0.02
CA SER A 23 -19.70 15.64 -0.44
C SER A 23 -18.51 15.86 -1.37
N ARG A 24 -18.58 16.86 -2.26
CA ARG A 24 -17.47 17.22 -3.15
C ARG A 24 -16.28 17.84 -2.41
N ILE A 25 -16.54 18.70 -1.42
CA ILE A 25 -15.47 19.26 -0.55
C ILE A 25 -14.78 18.12 0.22
N GLN A 26 -15.55 17.20 0.80
CA GLN A 26 -15.00 16.07 1.53
C GLN A 26 -14.15 15.15 0.64
N ALA A 27 -14.63 14.83 -0.57
CA ALA A 27 -13.86 14.02 -1.53
C ALA A 27 -12.53 14.69 -1.91
N ASN A 28 -12.54 16.00 -2.18
CA ASN A 28 -11.33 16.75 -2.48
C ASN A 28 -10.33 16.79 -1.31
N CYS A 29 -10.82 16.92 -0.07
CA CYS A 29 -9.97 16.85 1.12
C CYS A 29 -9.34 15.47 1.26
N GLN A 30 -10.11 14.39 1.10
CA GLN A 30 -9.58 13.03 1.17
C GLN A 30 -8.56 12.73 0.06
N ALA A 31 -8.81 13.18 -1.17
CA ALA A 31 -7.87 13.04 -2.28
C ALA A 31 -6.55 13.79 -2.00
N SER A 32 -6.64 15.01 -1.48
CA SER A 32 -5.47 15.80 -1.05
C SER A 32 -4.69 15.10 0.06
N ASP A 33 -5.38 14.56 1.05
CA ASP A 33 -4.77 13.86 2.18
C ASP A 33 -4.08 12.57 1.72
N LEU A 34 -4.71 11.76 0.86
CA LEU A 34 -4.12 10.54 0.32
C LEU A 34 -2.87 10.85 -0.51
N LEU A 35 -2.97 11.84 -1.41
CA LEU A 35 -1.84 12.31 -2.20
C LEU A 35 -0.67 12.74 -1.32
N PHE A 36 -0.95 13.49 -0.24
CA PHE A 36 0.06 13.89 0.72
C PHE A 36 0.73 12.69 1.41
N GLN A 37 -0.04 11.68 1.81
CA GLN A 37 0.53 10.45 2.40
C GLN A 37 1.43 9.70 1.42
N TRP A 38 1.03 9.64 0.15
CA TRP A 38 1.80 9.04 -0.95
C TRP A 38 3.12 9.75 -1.21
N ILE A 39 3.08 11.07 -1.38
CA ILE A 39 4.31 11.86 -1.56
C ILE A 39 5.23 11.73 -0.36
N LYS A 40 4.68 11.77 0.87
CA LYS A 40 5.45 11.63 2.10
C LYS A 40 6.13 10.26 2.19
N LEU A 41 5.40 9.19 1.88
CA LEU A 41 5.93 7.84 1.88
C LEU A 41 7.08 7.70 0.88
N GLY A 42 6.87 8.16 -0.36
CA GLY A 42 7.89 8.13 -1.40
C GLY A 42 9.17 8.86 -1.00
N ARG A 43 9.04 10.08 -0.47
CA ARG A 43 10.20 10.83 0.07
C ARG A 43 10.89 10.08 1.20
N THR A 44 10.13 9.60 2.17
CA THR A 44 10.67 8.87 3.33
C THR A 44 11.48 7.65 2.89
N LEU A 45 10.98 6.92 1.90
CA LEU A 45 11.63 5.73 1.39
C LEU A 45 12.88 6.09 0.58
N MET A 46 12.81 7.09 -0.30
CA MET A 46 13.97 7.58 -1.07
C MET A 46 15.08 8.15 -0.18
N GLU A 47 14.74 8.71 0.97
CA GLU A 47 15.68 9.23 1.99
C GLU A 47 16.19 8.15 2.96
N SER A 48 15.59 6.96 2.97
CA SER A 48 15.99 5.86 3.85
C SER A 48 17.37 5.30 3.49
N PRO A 49 18.10 4.66 4.44
CA PRO A 49 19.36 4.00 4.14
C PRO A 49 19.25 3.00 2.99
N LYS A 50 20.31 2.86 2.18
CA LYS A 50 20.28 2.01 0.98
C LYS A 50 19.85 0.57 1.27
N ASN A 51 20.34 -0.01 2.36
CA ASN A 51 19.97 -1.36 2.78
C ASN A 51 18.46 -1.49 3.10
N VAL A 52 17.82 -0.44 3.63
CA VAL A 52 16.37 -0.41 3.88
C VAL A 52 15.62 -0.37 2.55
N GLN A 53 16.06 0.47 1.60
CA GLN A 53 15.47 0.54 0.26
C GLN A 53 15.56 -0.81 -0.47
N THR A 54 16.74 -1.45 -0.46
CA THR A 54 16.95 -2.77 -1.08
C THR A 54 16.06 -3.83 -0.44
N ARG A 55 16.01 -3.90 0.89
CA ARG A 55 15.19 -4.89 1.63
C ARG A 55 13.69 -4.67 1.37
N PHE A 56 13.24 -3.42 1.34
CA PHE A 56 11.87 -3.07 0.99
C PHE A 56 11.51 -3.58 -0.41
N CYS A 57 12.35 -3.29 -1.41
CA CYS A 57 12.12 -3.73 -2.78
C CYS A 57 12.16 -5.27 -2.91
N LEU A 58 13.06 -5.94 -2.17
CA LEU A 58 13.09 -7.40 -2.10
C LEU A 58 11.83 -7.98 -1.47
N CYS A 59 11.27 -7.35 -0.42
CA CYS A 59 9.99 -7.76 0.14
C CYS A 59 8.85 -7.65 -0.89
N LEU A 60 8.81 -6.58 -1.68
CA LEU A 60 7.81 -6.46 -2.76
C LEU A 60 7.99 -7.54 -3.84
N GLN A 61 9.23 -7.86 -4.22
CA GLN A 61 9.50 -9.00 -5.12
C GLN A 61 9.04 -10.33 -4.49
N ILE A 62 9.28 -10.56 -3.20
CA ILE A 62 8.81 -11.77 -2.49
C ILE A 62 7.27 -11.83 -2.50
N LEU A 63 6.59 -10.76 -2.12
CA LEU A 63 5.14 -10.70 -2.09
C LEU A 63 4.53 -10.92 -3.49
N GLY A 64 5.14 -10.35 -4.53
CA GLY A 64 4.75 -10.61 -5.92
C GLY A 64 5.00 -12.07 -6.35
N LEU A 65 6.21 -12.60 -6.13
CA LEU A 65 6.56 -13.97 -6.51
C LEU A 65 5.66 -15.00 -5.84
N THR A 66 5.33 -14.81 -4.57
CA THR A 66 4.47 -15.72 -3.80
C THR A 66 3.01 -15.76 -4.26
N LEU A 67 2.59 -14.86 -5.16
CA LEU A 67 1.29 -14.94 -5.85
C LEU A 67 1.34 -15.86 -7.08
N LEU A 68 2.54 -16.17 -7.59
CA LEU A 68 2.74 -17.00 -8.78
C LEU A 68 2.80 -18.49 -8.43
N GLU A 69 2.37 -19.33 -9.37
CA GLU A 69 2.49 -20.79 -9.23
C GLU A 69 3.93 -21.27 -9.36
N GLU A 70 4.71 -20.57 -10.19
CA GLU A 70 6.12 -20.86 -10.48
C GLU A 70 6.91 -19.55 -10.39
N TYR A 71 8.12 -19.63 -9.83
CA TYR A 71 9.01 -18.46 -9.67
C TYR A 71 9.95 -18.25 -10.86
N HIS A 72 9.51 -18.65 -12.05
CA HIS A 72 10.26 -18.51 -13.30
C HIS A 72 9.33 -18.26 -14.49
N GLY A 73 9.88 -17.71 -15.58
CA GLY A 73 9.13 -17.40 -16.78
C GLY A 73 8.61 -15.96 -16.77
N GLY A 74 7.90 -15.56 -17.83
CA GLY A 74 7.71 -14.15 -18.20
C GLY A 74 7.39 -13.18 -17.04
N THR A 75 6.38 -13.47 -16.23
CA THR A 75 6.00 -12.56 -15.11
C THR A 75 7.03 -12.54 -13.99
N ALA A 76 7.57 -13.70 -13.60
CA ALA A 76 8.58 -13.79 -12.54
C ALA A 76 9.90 -13.16 -12.99
N ASP A 77 10.33 -13.44 -14.22
CA ASP A 77 11.56 -12.92 -14.82
C ASP A 77 11.48 -11.38 -14.94
N ASN A 78 10.32 -10.86 -15.38
CA ASN A 78 10.08 -9.42 -15.43
C ASN A 78 10.19 -8.78 -14.04
N LEU A 79 9.52 -9.35 -13.04
CA LEU A 79 9.57 -8.85 -11.66
C LEU A 79 11.01 -8.87 -11.10
N LEU A 80 11.76 -9.95 -11.32
CA LEU A 80 13.14 -10.11 -10.86
C LEU A 80 14.12 -9.16 -11.59
N SER A 81 13.79 -8.74 -12.81
CA SER A 81 14.60 -7.79 -13.58
C SER A 81 14.51 -6.34 -13.07
N LEU A 82 13.47 -6.01 -12.28
CA LEU A 82 13.27 -4.68 -11.73
C LEU A 82 14.37 -4.35 -10.72
N GLY A 83 15.01 -3.20 -10.90
CA GLY A 83 15.88 -2.60 -9.91
C GLY A 83 15.11 -1.74 -8.91
N GLU A 84 15.79 -1.27 -7.88
CA GLU A 84 15.16 -0.38 -6.87
C GLU A 84 14.56 0.85 -7.52
N ARG A 85 15.27 1.45 -8.49
CA ARG A 85 14.76 2.65 -9.17
C ARG A 85 13.44 2.37 -9.88
N ASP A 86 13.34 1.23 -10.55
CA ASP A 86 12.16 0.87 -11.35
C ASP A 86 10.95 0.65 -10.42
N ILE A 87 11.15 -0.09 -9.32
CA ILE A 87 10.11 -0.35 -8.32
C ILE A 87 9.67 0.96 -7.63
N LEU A 88 10.62 1.82 -7.26
CA LEU A 88 10.31 3.03 -6.51
C LEU A 88 9.76 4.16 -7.37
N SER A 89 10.16 4.28 -8.64
CA SER A 89 9.55 5.25 -9.55
C SER A 89 8.09 4.90 -9.82
N ASP A 90 7.80 3.62 -10.08
CA ASP A 90 6.43 3.18 -10.38
C ASP A 90 5.49 3.39 -9.17
N LEU A 91 6.02 3.38 -7.95
CA LEU A 91 5.25 3.61 -6.74
C LEU A 91 5.04 5.10 -6.40
N PHE A 92 5.95 5.99 -6.80
CA PHE A 92 6.02 7.34 -6.23
C PHE A 92 6.27 8.49 -7.22
N ASP A 93 6.38 8.22 -8.52
CA ASP A 93 6.43 9.28 -9.52
C ASP A 93 5.01 9.82 -9.76
N ILE A 94 4.65 10.81 -8.96
CA ILE A 94 3.30 11.38 -8.88
C ILE A 94 3.30 12.73 -9.60
N ASP A 95 2.44 12.88 -10.60
CA ASP A 95 2.22 14.14 -11.31
C ASP A 95 0.87 14.82 -10.96
N ASP A 96 0.63 16.03 -11.49
CA ASP A 96 -0.61 16.77 -11.23
C ASP A 96 -1.87 16.02 -11.71
N LYS A 97 -1.75 15.08 -12.66
CA LYS A 97 -2.88 14.27 -13.14
C LYS A 97 -3.26 13.19 -12.13
N GLU A 98 -2.32 12.76 -11.30
CA GLU A 98 -2.58 11.85 -10.19
C GLU A 98 -3.59 12.46 -9.20
N TYR A 99 -3.45 13.75 -8.90
CA TYR A 99 -4.39 14.46 -8.03
C TYR A 99 -5.80 14.49 -8.62
N GLU A 100 -5.93 14.84 -9.90
CA GLU A 100 -7.22 14.86 -10.59
C GLU A 100 -7.86 13.47 -10.65
N SER A 101 -7.04 12.42 -10.86
CA SER A 101 -7.46 11.02 -10.80
C SER A 101 -8.00 10.67 -9.42
N LEU A 102 -7.25 10.95 -8.34
CA LEU A 102 -7.68 10.70 -6.96
C LEU A 102 -8.95 11.46 -6.60
N ALA A 103 -9.08 12.71 -7.02
CA ALA A 103 -10.27 13.53 -6.76
C ALA A 103 -11.54 13.00 -7.46
N SER A 104 -11.38 12.15 -8.48
CA SER A 104 -12.49 11.52 -9.19
C SER A 104 -12.91 10.16 -8.62
N LEU A 105 -12.12 9.59 -7.68
CA LEU A 105 -12.37 8.27 -7.12
C LEU A 105 -13.64 8.21 -6.27
N GLY A 106 -14.27 7.03 -6.30
CA GLY A 106 -15.34 6.69 -5.36
C GLY A 106 -14.80 6.52 -3.93
N ARG A 107 -15.71 6.51 -2.96
CA ARG A 107 -15.34 6.35 -1.54
C ARG A 107 -14.59 5.04 -1.26
N ASP A 108 -15.00 3.94 -1.90
CA ASP A 108 -14.37 2.63 -1.67
C ASP A 108 -12.96 2.57 -2.26
N ASP A 109 -12.74 3.16 -3.44
CA ASP A 109 -11.41 3.28 -4.05
C ASP A 109 -10.49 4.18 -3.22
N MET A 110 -11.02 5.28 -2.68
CA MET A 110 -10.28 6.14 -1.75
C MET A 110 -9.88 5.41 -0.47
N ASN A 111 -10.77 4.62 0.12
CA ASN A 111 -10.46 3.81 1.30
C ASN A 111 -9.39 2.75 0.98
N LEU A 112 -9.47 2.11 -0.19
CA LEU A 112 -8.42 1.19 -0.67
C LEU A 112 -7.08 1.91 -0.81
N GLY A 113 -7.06 3.15 -1.31
CA GLY A 113 -5.84 3.96 -1.40
C GLY A 113 -5.21 4.21 -0.03
N PHE A 114 -5.98 4.64 0.97
CA PHE A 114 -5.48 4.83 2.34
C PHE A 114 -5.01 3.51 2.97
N HIS A 115 -5.74 2.42 2.75
CA HIS A 115 -5.37 1.10 3.26
C HIS A 115 -4.06 0.60 2.64
N SER A 116 -3.94 0.69 1.32
CA SER A 116 -2.70 0.40 0.58
C SER A 116 -1.55 1.25 1.10
N SER A 117 -1.84 2.50 1.47
CA SER A 117 -0.85 3.38 2.09
C SER A 117 -0.32 2.91 3.41
N ALA A 118 -1.21 2.52 4.29
CA ALA A 118 -0.81 1.97 5.56
C ALA A 118 0.01 0.68 5.40
N LEU A 119 -0.38 -0.22 4.48
CA LEU A 119 0.37 -1.45 4.22
C LEU A 119 1.81 -1.16 3.80
N ILE A 120 2.04 -0.23 2.88
CA ILE A 120 3.39 0.09 2.43
C ILE A 120 4.22 0.72 3.57
N TRP A 121 3.63 1.59 4.38
CA TRP A 121 4.29 2.13 5.58
C TRP A 121 4.72 1.03 6.56
N ILE A 122 3.82 0.07 6.82
CA ILE A 122 4.09 -1.06 7.72
C ILE A 122 5.22 -1.94 7.16
N LEU A 123 5.24 -2.19 5.85
CA LEU A 123 6.33 -2.94 5.23
C LEU A 123 7.67 -2.20 5.35
N LEU A 124 7.68 -0.88 5.15
CA LEU A 124 8.86 -0.04 5.30
C LEU A 124 9.41 -0.09 6.74
N GLU A 125 8.54 0.01 7.75
CA GLU A 125 8.94 -0.17 9.15
C GLU A 125 9.52 -1.57 9.39
N GLY A 126 8.88 -2.61 8.86
CA GLY A 126 9.29 -4.01 9.02
C GLY A 126 10.69 -4.33 8.48
N VAL A 127 11.22 -3.52 7.56
CA VAL A 127 12.60 -3.62 7.05
C VAL A 127 13.58 -2.65 7.72
N GLY A 128 13.16 -1.97 8.80
CA GLY A 128 13.97 -1.03 9.57
C GLY A 128 13.87 0.42 9.14
N GLY A 129 12.83 0.77 8.36
CA GLY A 129 12.51 2.15 7.98
C GLY A 129 11.76 2.92 9.07
N ALA A 130 11.11 4.01 8.67
CA ALA A 130 10.37 4.87 9.58
C ALA A 130 9.12 4.18 10.16
N ASN A 131 8.77 4.54 11.40
CA ASN A 131 7.65 3.97 12.15
C ASN A 131 6.29 4.26 11.48
N ALA A 132 5.44 3.23 11.38
CA ALA A 132 4.12 3.26 10.74
C ALA A 132 2.92 3.47 11.70
N ASP A 133 3.14 3.77 12.98
CA ASP A 133 2.11 3.92 14.02
C ASP A 133 0.97 4.88 13.62
N PRO A 134 1.24 6.07 13.03
CA PRO A 134 0.17 6.94 12.56
C PRO A 134 -0.70 6.28 11.47
N GLN A 135 -0.10 5.42 10.64
CA GLN A 135 -0.74 4.81 9.49
C GLN A 135 -1.48 3.51 9.82
N ARG A 136 -1.14 2.81 10.91
CA ARG A 136 -1.91 1.65 11.39
C ARG A 136 -3.40 1.96 11.58
N LYS A 137 -3.75 3.21 11.91
CA LYS A 137 -5.14 3.70 12.02
C LYS A 137 -5.91 3.76 10.70
N LEU A 138 -5.21 3.72 9.57
CA LEU A 138 -5.77 3.73 8.22
C LEU A 138 -5.94 2.31 7.65
N ILE A 139 -5.53 1.26 8.39
CA ILE A 139 -5.78 -0.13 8.01
C ILE A 139 -7.26 -0.43 8.12
N ASP A 140 -7.83 -0.97 7.04
CA ASP A 140 -9.21 -1.42 6.98
C ASP A 140 -9.26 -2.94 7.23
N SER A 141 -9.84 -3.31 8.38
CA SER A 141 -9.94 -4.71 8.84
C SER A 141 -10.87 -5.58 7.98
N ARG A 142 -11.53 -5.01 6.97
CA ARG A 142 -12.31 -5.78 6.01
C ARG A 142 -11.44 -6.56 5.02
N TYR A 143 -10.19 -6.13 4.80
CA TYR A 143 -9.27 -6.81 3.91
C TYR A 143 -8.61 -7.99 4.61
N SER A 144 -8.67 -9.18 4.03
CA SER A 144 -7.98 -10.36 4.53
C SER A 144 -6.47 -10.28 4.26
N THR A 145 -5.69 -11.12 4.94
CA THR A 145 -4.26 -11.31 4.67
C THR A 145 -3.97 -11.59 3.19
N GLU A 146 -4.80 -12.41 2.55
CA GLU A 146 -4.69 -12.71 1.12
C GLU A 146 -4.93 -11.45 0.27
N GLN A 147 -5.94 -10.64 0.60
CA GLN A 147 -6.20 -9.39 -0.11
C GLN A 147 -5.06 -8.38 0.07
N ASN A 148 -4.46 -8.29 1.27
CA ASN A 148 -3.29 -7.46 1.53
C ASN A 148 -2.10 -7.88 0.66
N GLN A 149 -1.87 -9.19 0.52
CA GLN A 149 -0.84 -9.72 -0.37
C GLN A 149 -1.11 -9.36 -1.85
N ILE A 150 -2.37 -9.47 -2.31
CA ILE A 150 -2.76 -9.08 -3.67
C ILE A 150 -2.52 -7.58 -3.90
N ILE A 151 -2.78 -6.73 -2.90
CA ILE A 151 -2.51 -5.28 -2.96
C ILE A 151 -1.01 -5.03 -3.15
N PHE A 152 -0.15 -5.69 -2.38
CA PHE A 152 1.31 -5.58 -2.58
C PHE A 152 1.77 -6.10 -3.95
N GLY A 153 1.19 -7.21 -4.43
CA GLY A 153 1.48 -7.73 -5.77
C GLY A 153 1.12 -6.74 -6.86
N ALA A 154 -0.04 -6.07 -6.75
CA ALA A 154 -0.48 -5.05 -7.69
C ALA A 154 0.51 -3.87 -7.74
N ALA A 155 1.13 -3.50 -6.62
CA ALA A 155 2.17 -2.47 -6.54
C ALA A 155 3.42 -2.79 -7.38
N VAL A 156 3.65 -4.05 -7.75
CA VAL A 156 4.73 -4.49 -8.65
C VAL A 156 4.20 -5.19 -9.90
N ASN A 157 2.97 -4.87 -10.30
CA ASN A 157 2.32 -5.40 -11.51
C ASN A 157 2.21 -6.93 -11.57
N VAL A 158 2.13 -7.60 -10.41
CA VAL A 158 1.92 -9.06 -10.32
C VAL A 158 0.56 -9.38 -9.75
N ARG A 159 -0.10 -10.36 -10.38
CA ARG A 159 -1.38 -10.92 -9.92
C ARG A 159 -1.29 -12.44 -9.98
N GLY A 160 -1.93 -13.10 -9.02
CA GLY A 160 -2.03 -14.54 -9.01
C GLY A 160 -2.82 -15.04 -7.80
N PRO A 161 -3.23 -16.32 -7.80
CA PRO A 161 -4.10 -16.87 -6.77
C PRO A 161 -3.34 -17.51 -5.60
N ARG A 162 -2.01 -17.53 -5.62
CA ARG A 162 -1.21 -18.16 -4.57
C ARG A 162 -1.02 -17.24 -3.37
N SER A 163 -0.50 -17.79 -2.30
CA SER A 163 -0.29 -17.09 -1.03
C SER A 163 1.12 -17.35 -0.49
N THR A 164 1.56 -16.52 0.46
CA THR A 164 2.79 -16.77 1.24
C THR A 164 2.72 -18.03 2.11
N VAL A 165 1.53 -18.62 2.30
CA VAL A 165 1.35 -19.90 3.01
C VAL A 165 1.88 -21.06 2.15
N GLY A 166 2.81 -21.85 2.72
CA GLY A 166 3.33 -23.04 2.05
C GLY A 166 4.38 -22.76 0.96
N VAL A 167 5.02 -21.59 1.00
CA VAL A 167 6.09 -21.20 0.08
C VAL A 167 7.27 -22.18 0.12
N ASP A 168 7.70 -22.63 -1.06
CA ASP A 168 8.98 -23.32 -1.22
C ASP A 168 10.12 -22.31 -1.10
N ILE A 169 10.69 -22.24 0.11
CA ILE A 169 11.76 -21.30 0.44
C ILE A 169 13.04 -21.53 -0.40
N LEU A 170 13.31 -22.76 -0.83
CA LEU A 170 14.50 -23.06 -1.64
C LEU A 170 14.28 -22.60 -3.07
N ALA A 171 13.09 -22.83 -3.62
CA ALA A 171 12.72 -22.29 -4.93
C ALA A 171 12.71 -20.76 -4.93
N LEU A 172 12.16 -20.13 -3.87
CA LEU A 172 12.13 -18.68 -3.72
C LEU A 172 13.56 -18.10 -3.63
N HIS A 173 14.42 -18.72 -2.82
CA HIS A 173 15.83 -18.31 -2.70
C HIS A 173 16.56 -18.41 -4.04
N LYS A 174 16.34 -19.49 -4.79
CA LYS A 174 16.91 -19.66 -6.13
C LYS A 174 16.42 -18.57 -7.08
N ALA A 175 15.13 -18.23 -7.07
CA ALA A 175 14.59 -17.17 -7.91
C ALA A 175 15.17 -15.79 -7.54
N LEU A 176 15.18 -15.45 -6.24
CA LEU A 176 15.73 -14.18 -5.75
C LEU A 176 17.23 -14.04 -6.04
N SER A 177 17.99 -15.14 -6.13
CA SER A 177 19.40 -15.08 -6.54
C SER A 177 19.62 -14.52 -7.95
N GLN A 178 18.57 -14.52 -8.78
CA GLN A 178 18.55 -13.94 -10.12
C GLN A 178 18.04 -12.49 -10.13
N SER A 179 17.57 -11.98 -8.98
CA SER A 179 17.09 -10.60 -8.88
C SER A 179 18.19 -9.60 -9.15
N ARG A 180 17.87 -8.56 -9.91
CA ARG A 180 18.73 -7.39 -10.11
C ARG A 180 19.06 -6.65 -8.81
N LEU A 181 18.26 -6.84 -7.76
CA LEU A 181 18.50 -6.29 -6.42
C LEU A 181 19.64 -6.99 -5.67
N CYS A 182 20.04 -8.19 -6.09
CA CYS A 182 21.07 -9.01 -5.44
C CYS A 182 22.43 -8.98 -6.17
N VAL A 183 22.66 -8.00 -7.04
CA VAL A 183 23.92 -7.94 -7.83
C VAL A 183 25.10 -7.61 -6.91
N GLY A 184 26.00 -8.58 -6.73
CA GLY A 184 27.28 -8.42 -6.04
C GLY A 184 27.38 -9.16 -4.69
N ASP A 185 26.26 -9.34 -3.99
CA ASP A 185 26.18 -10.06 -2.72
C ASP A 185 25.11 -11.16 -2.81
N GLN A 186 25.52 -12.41 -2.68
CA GLN A 186 24.56 -13.51 -2.62
C GLN A 186 23.69 -13.36 -1.38
N LEU A 187 22.38 -13.18 -1.57
CA LEU A 187 21.42 -13.15 -0.48
C LEU A 187 21.41 -14.52 0.22
N PRO A 188 21.83 -14.64 1.49
CA PRO A 188 21.85 -15.92 2.17
C PRO A 188 20.42 -16.41 2.41
N LEU A 189 20.23 -17.74 2.46
CA LEU A 189 18.92 -18.35 2.69
C LEU A 189 18.26 -17.85 4.00
N SER A 190 19.05 -17.55 5.03
CA SER A 190 18.56 -16.95 6.28
C SER A 190 17.92 -15.59 6.04
N ALA A 191 18.55 -14.72 5.23
CA ALA A 191 17.99 -13.41 4.91
C ALA A 191 16.69 -13.52 4.12
N VAL A 192 16.53 -14.53 3.25
CA VAL A 192 15.25 -14.78 2.58
C VAL A 192 14.16 -15.16 3.56
N ARG A 193 14.47 -16.00 4.56
CA ARG A 193 13.51 -16.36 5.62
C ARG A 193 13.11 -15.15 6.44
N ASP A 194 14.07 -14.33 6.84
CA ASP A 194 13.81 -13.10 7.60
C ASP A 194 12.92 -12.13 6.81
N LEU A 195 13.20 -11.95 5.52
CA LEU A 195 12.39 -11.10 4.65
C LEU A 195 10.98 -11.67 4.44
N LEU A 196 10.84 -12.99 4.29
CA LEU A 196 9.53 -13.64 4.19
C LEU A 196 8.73 -13.48 5.49
N GLU A 197 9.37 -13.58 6.66
CA GLU A 197 8.74 -13.31 7.94
C GLU A 197 8.30 -11.85 8.05
N THR A 198 9.14 -10.90 7.63
CA THR A 198 8.76 -9.48 7.52
C THR A 198 7.54 -9.29 6.61
N CYS A 199 7.51 -9.98 5.46
CA CYS A 199 6.37 -9.94 4.53
C CYS A 199 5.09 -10.48 5.17
N ASN A 200 5.16 -11.64 5.83
CA ASN A 200 4.03 -12.25 6.52
C ASN A 200 3.47 -11.35 7.60
N LYS A 201 4.34 -10.77 8.43
CA LYS A 201 3.90 -9.78 9.42
C LYS A 201 3.19 -8.62 8.72
N ALA A 202 3.80 -8.03 7.69
CA ALA A 202 3.26 -6.89 6.94
C ALA A 202 1.82 -7.11 6.40
N ILE A 203 1.48 -8.33 5.98
CA ILE A 203 0.14 -8.68 5.46
C ILE A 203 -0.83 -9.15 6.54
N GLU A 204 -0.34 -9.60 7.70
CA GLU A 204 -1.15 -9.92 8.86
C GLU A 204 -1.75 -8.63 9.47
N GLN A 205 -2.90 -8.74 10.13
CA GLN A 205 -3.60 -7.60 10.74
C GLN A 205 -3.54 -7.61 12.27
N ASP A 206 -2.73 -8.49 12.88
CA ASP A 206 -2.62 -8.66 14.33
C ASP A 206 -1.77 -7.57 15.02
N TRP A 207 -1.71 -6.38 14.43
CA TRP A 207 -0.97 -5.25 14.97
C TRP A 207 -1.67 -4.72 16.22
N ILE A 208 -1.00 -4.82 17.37
CA ILE A 208 -1.48 -4.21 18.60
C ILE A 208 -1.48 -2.70 18.40
N VAL A 209 -2.66 -2.11 18.24
CA VAL A 209 -2.84 -0.66 18.35
C VAL A 209 -2.67 -0.32 19.83
N ILE A 210 -1.48 0.14 20.21
CA ILE A 210 -1.29 0.72 21.54
C ILE A 210 -1.96 2.08 21.51
N ASP A 211 -3.22 2.12 21.94
CA ASP A 211 -3.87 3.39 22.27
C ASP A 211 -3.07 4.02 23.42
N THR A 212 -2.33 5.07 23.10
CA THR A 212 -1.81 5.98 24.13
C THR A 212 -3.01 6.63 24.80
N VAL A 213 -3.42 6.05 25.93
CA VAL A 213 -4.41 6.64 26.83
C VAL A 213 -3.95 8.07 27.12
N PRO A 214 -4.81 9.10 26.95
CA PRO A 214 -4.46 10.44 27.37
C PRO A 214 -4.26 10.39 28.88
N VAL A 215 -3.05 10.71 29.34
CA VAL A 215 -2.82 11.04 30.74
C VAL A 215 -3.66 12.29 31.01
N MET A 216 -4.87 12.07 31.53
CA MET A 216 -5.66 13.13 32.12
C MET A 216 -4.84 13.69 33.27
N ALA A 217 -4.30 14.89 33.08
CA ALA A 217 -3.67 15.66 34.13
C ALA A 217 -4.70 15.85 35.27
N GLY A 218 -4.37 15.30 36.43
CA GLY A 218 -5.00 15.65 37.71
C GLY A 218 -4.33 16.85 38.35
#